data_AF-A0A1Y1Q0X8-F1
#
_entry.id   AF-A0A1Y1Q0X8-F1
#
_cell.length_a   1.000
_cell.length_b   1.000
_cell.length_c   1.000
_cell.angle_alpha   90.00
_cell.angle_beta   90.00
_cell.angle_gamma   90.00
#
_symmetry.space_group_name_H-M   'P 1'
#
loop_
_entity.id
_entity.type
_entity.pdbx_description
1 polymer ?
#
loop_
_entity_poly.entity_id
_entity_poly.type
_entity_poly.pdbx_seq_one_letter_code
_entity_poly.pdbx_strand_id
1 'polypeptide(L)' 'MKTDPVLERIRTARCEISAQCEHNPQKLMEYYLQRQRELYSQFAGTAVPSVNRHRDGSDRPSV' A
#
# COMPACT_ATOMS: atom_id res chain seq x y z
N MET A 1 24.58 4.93 -2.87
CA MET A 1 23.14 4.59 -2.97
C MET A 1 22.36 5.89 -2.89
N LYS A 2 21.62 6.26 -3.95
CA LYS A 2 20.76 7.46 -3.87
C LYS A 2 19.52 7.08 -3.08
N THR A 3 19.39 7.66 -1.89
CA THR A 3 18.22 7.48 -1.04
C THR A 3 17.09 8.32 -1.64
N ASP A 4 16.04 7.68 -2.14
CA ASP A 4 14.86 8.39 -2.62
C ASP A 4 14.08 8.91 -1.40
N PRO A 5 13.91 10.24 -1.25
CA PRO A 5 13.23 10.81 -0.10
C PRO A 5 11.76 10.36 0.01
N VAL A 6 11.10 10.00 -1.10
CA VAL A 6 9.74 9.46 -1.08
C VAL A 6 9.75 8.04 -0.53
N LEU A 7 10.69 7.19 -0.95
CA LEU A 7 10.82 5.84 -0.43
C LEU A 7 11.13 5.83 1.07
N GLU A 8 11.97 6.74 1.55
CA GLU A 8 12.24 6.87 2.99
C GLU A 8 10.98 7.26 3.77
N ARG A 9 10.20 8.23 3.28
CA ARG A 9 8.92 8.58 3.91
C ARG A 9 7.95 7.39 3.98
N ILE A 10 7.87 6.60 2.92
CA ILE A 10 7.05 5.37 2.89
C ILE A 10 7.55 4.36 3.93
N ARG A 11 8.86 4.16 4.03
CA ARG A 11 9.47 3.24 4.99
C ARG A 11 9.20 3.67 6.42
N THR A 12 9.44 4.95 6.74
CA THR A 12 9.17 5.52 8.06
C THR A 12 7.71 5.34 8.44
N ALA A 13 6.77 5.71 7.58
CA ALA A 13 5.34 5.54 7.83
C ALA A 13 4.98 4.06 8.07
N ARG A 14 5.55 3.12 7.31
CA ARG A 14 5.32 1.68 7.50
C ARG A 14 5.83 1.21 8.86
N CYS A 15 7.01 1.68 9.28
CA CYS A 15 7.58 1.34 10.58
C CYS A 15 6.71 1.85 11.73
N GLU A 16 6.24 3.10 11.64
CA GLU A 16 5.35 3.69 12.64
C GLU A 16 4.02 2.93 12.75
N ILE A 17 3.37 2.63 11.62
CA ILE A 17 2.13 1.84 11.59
C ILE A 17 2.36 0.45 12.18
N SER A 18 3.47 -0.19 11.83
CA SER A 18 3.82 -1.50 12.38
C SER A 18 4.02 -1.46 13.90
N ALA A 19 4.68 -0.43 14.42
CA ALA A 19 4.84 -0.23 15.87
C ALA A 19 3.50 0.03 16.57
N GLN A 20 2.62 0.86 15.98
CA GLN A 20 1.26 1.11 16.50
C GLN A 20 0.42 -0.18 16.58
N CYS A 21 0.62 -1.09 15.62
CA CYS A 21 -0.05 -2.38 15.59
C CYS A 21 0.70 -3.47 16.38
N GLU A 22 1.71 -3.13 17.20
CA GLU A 22 2.55 -4.08 17.96
C GLU A 22 3.17 -5.18 17.08
N HIS A 23 3.44 -4.85 15.81
CA HIS A 23 3.87 -5.81 14.79
C HIS A 23 2.91 -7.01 14.62
N ASN A 24 1.67 -6.91 15.08
CA ASN A 24 0.65 -7.95 14.95
C ASN A 24 0.00 -7.88 13.54
N PRO A 25 0.05 -8.97 12.76
CA PRO A 25 -0.48 -8.98 11.40
C PRO A 25 -1.99 -8.80 11.30
N GLN A 26 -2.77 -9.24 12.30
CA GLN A 26 -4.22 -9.05 12.32
C GLN A 26 -4.57 -7.58 12.53
N LYS A 27 -3.94 -6.93 13.52
CA LYS A 27 -4.11 -5.49 13.79
C LYS A 27 -3.70 -4.64 12.58
N LEU A 28 -2.61 -5.01 11.89
CA LEU A 28 -2.17 -4.34 10.67
C LEU A 28 -3.22 -4.41 9.55
N MET A 29 -3.79 -5.59 9.33
CA MET A 29 -4.84 -5.77 8.32
C MET A 29 -6.07 -4.94 8.64
N GLU A 30 -6.53 -4.97 9.89
CA GLU A 30 -7.66 -4.17 10.38
C GLU A 30 -7.41 -2.68 10.18
N TYR A 31 -6.22 -2.20 10.55
CA TYR A 31 -5.79 -0.82 10.36
C TYR A 31 -5.90 -0.38 8.89
N TYR A 32 -5.38 -1.18 7.95
CA TYR A 32 -5.43 -0.83 6.53
C TYR A 32 -6.86 -0.91 5.96
N LEU A 33 -7.68 -1.87 6.40
CA LEU A 33 -9.08 -1.94 5.98
C LEU A 33 -9.88 -0.74 6.48
N GLN A 34 -9.67 -0.31 7.72
CA GLN A 34 -10.29 0.88 8.26
C GLN A 34 -9.87 2.13 7.48
N ARG A 35 -8.56 2.32 7.30
CA ARG A 35 -8.01 3.45 6.56
C ARG A 35 -8.51 3.48 5.11
N GLN A 36 -8.65 2.32 4.49
CA GLN A 36 -9.26 2.18 3.18
C GLN A 36 -10.71 2.67 3.22
N ARG A 37 -11.54 2.19 4.14
CA ARG A 37 -12.95 2.64 4.28
C ARG A 37 -13.06 4.16 4.47
N GLU A 38 -12.21 4.76 5.30
CA GLU A 38 -12.16 6.21 5.52
C GLU A 38 -11.84 6.95 4.21
N LEU A 39 -10.83 6.51 3.47
CA LEU A 39 -10.48 7.10 2.18
C LEU A 39 -11.61 6.89 1.16
N TYR A 40 -12.21 5.71 1.08
CA TYR A 40 -13.35 5.49 0.19
C TYR A 40 -14.54 6.37 0.56
N SER A 41 -14.81 6.60 1.85
CA SER A 41 -15.87 7.53 2.28
C SER A 41 -15.54 8.97 1.91
N GLN A 42 -14.26 9.35 1.97
CA GLN A 42 -13.78 10.68 1.61
C GLN A 42 -13.73 10.92 0.09
N PHE A 43 -13.52 9.85 -0.69
CA PHE A 43 -13.35 9.89 -2.15
C PHE A 43 -14.49 9.21 -2.94
N ALA A 44 -15.60 8.85 -2.28
CA ALA A 44 -16.75 8.18 -2.90
C ALA A 44 -17.43 9.00 -4.03
N GLY A 45 -17.03 10.27 -4.24
CA GLY A 45 -17.44 11.09 -5.37
C GLY A 45 -16.49 11.05 -6.58
N THR A 46 -15.31 10.44 -6.47
CA THR A 46 -14.32 10.36 -7.56
C THR A 46 -14.07 8.89 -7.88
N ALA A 47 -14.66 8.40 -8.97
CA ALA A 47 -14.44 7.06 -9.47
C ALA A 47 -12.94 6.79 -9.68
N VAL A 48 -12.33 5.94 -8.84
CA VAL A 48 -10.98 5.45 -9.08
C VAL A 48 -11.08 4.36 -10.14
N PRO A 49 -10.40 4.48 -11.30
CA PRO A 49 -10.45 3.44 -12.32
C PRO A 49 -9.87 2.14 -11.75
N SER A 50 -10.65 1.07 -11.84
CA SER A 50 -10.24 -0.29 -11.52
C SER A 50 -9.04 -0.67 -12.40
N VAL A 51 -7.83 -0.68 -11.81
CA VAL A 51 -6.65 -1.18 -12.51
C VAL A 51 -6.74 -2.71 -12.52
N ASN A 52 -7.42 -3.26 -13.53
CA ASN A 52 -7.31 -4.66 -13.89
C ASN A 52 -5.87 -4.95 -14.32
N ARG A 53 -5.01 -5.39 -13.38
CA ARG A 53 -3.72 -5.98 -13.73
C ARG A 53 -3.96 -7.40 -14.20
N HIS A 54 -4.31 -7.56 -15.48
CA HIS A 54 -3.97 -8.78 -16.18
C HIS A 54 -2.44 -8.84 -16.27
N ARG A 55 -1.83 -9.66 -15.43
CA ARG A 55 -0.40 -9.95 -15.46
C ARG A 55 -0.22 -11.00 -16.55
N ASP A 56 -0.13 -10.56 -17.80
CA ASP A 56 0.26 -11.47 -18.89
C ASP A 56 1.73 -11.85 -18.71
N GLY A 57 1.97 -13.15 -18.62
CA GLY A 57 3.21 -13.75 -18.13
C GLY A 57 4.27 -13.92 -19.21
N SER A 58 4.52 -12.89 -20.02
CA SER A 58 5.42 -13.00 -21.17
C SER A 58 6.37 -11.81 -21.28
N ASP A 59 7.28 -11.67 -20.32
CA ASP A 59 8.55 -10.96 -20.53
C ASP A 59 9.57 -11.46 -19.50
N ARG A 60 10.12 -12.64 -19.77
CA ARG A 60 11.35 -13.10 -19.13
C ARG A 60 12.38 -13.27 -20.25
N PRO A 61 13.38 -12.38 -20.37
CA PRO A 61 14.49 -12.65 -21.28
C PRO A 61 15.31 -13.78 -20.67
N SER A 62 15.40 -14.90 -21.40
CA SER A 62 16.36 -15.97 -21.12
C SER A 62 17.77 -15.40 -21.29
N VAL A 63 18.58 -15.50 -20.24
CA VAL A 63 20.03 -15.35 -20.30
C VAL A 63 20.63 -16.73 -20.48
#